data_AF-A0AAU1A4Q5-F1
#
_entry.id   AF-A0AAU1A4Q5-F1
#
_cell.length_a   1.000
_cell.length_b   1.000
_cell.length_c   1.000
_cell.angle_alpha   90.00
_cell.angle_beta   90.00
_cell.angle_gamma   90.00
#
_symmetry.space_group_name_H-M   'P 1'
#
loop_
_entity.id
_entity.type
_entity.pdbx_description
1 polymer ?
#
loop_
_entity_poly.entity_id
_entity_poly.type
_entity_poly.pdbx_seq_one_letter_code
_entity_poly.pdbx_strand_id
1 'polypeptide(L)'
;MSRLKAFIRRLASKAVHSGWQAAQRHGAITAAYPGPHAFRHIGHGTKLAFPQGTVFGAPWMELGEHCIIGQDVTLTVGMMPDLDLGPDPILRIGNGVVLGRGSHVIADTNITIGDDVYAGPYVYVTSANHSYDDPHQPIGKQWPRTAPVYIGSGSWLGAGALILPGAQLGRNVVVAAGSVVRGKVPDYSVVAGAPAKVVRQWSQEEGWQPPLRTPAPNPVPTGLTAAQLIALDGWSPDNPGMAS
;
A
#
# COMPACT_ATOMS: atom_id res chain seq x y z
N MET A 1 40.65 23.29 -6.88
CA MET A 1 39.93 22.24 -7.65
C MET A 1 39.37 22.86 -8.93
N SER A 2 39.70 22.35 -10.12
CA SER A 2 39.51 23.09 -11.38
C SER A 2 38.05 23.20 -11.85
N ARG A 3 37.67 24.35 -12.42
CA ARG A 3 36.33 24.66 -12.98
C ARG A 3 35.86 23.61 -13.99
N LEU A 4 36.78 23.00 -14.74
CA LEU A 4 36.49 21.93 -15.71
C LEU A 4 35.97 20.65 -15.04
N LYS A 5 36.57 20.22 -13.91
CA LYS A 5 36.09 19.04 -13.17
C LYS A 5 34.67 19.25 -12.63
N ALA A 6 34.36 20.46 -12.15
CA ALA A 6 33.03 20.82 -11.69
C ALA A 6 31.99 20.82 -12.82
N PHE A 7 32.36 21.32 -14.00
CA PHE A 7 31.52 21.31 -15.20
C PHE A 7 31.21 19.88 -15.67
N ILE A 8 32.24 19.02 -15.79
CA ILE A 8 32.06 17.61 -16.18
C ILE A 8 31.17 16.88 -15.17
N ARG A 9 31.38 17.09 -13.86
CA ARG A 9 30.55 16.49 -12.81
C ARG A 9 29.09 16.91 -12.93
N ARG A 10 28.81 18.18 -13.25
CA ARG A 10 27.44 18.68 -13.44
C ARG A 10 26.76 18.04 -14.65
N LEU A 11 27.47 17.87 -15.77
CA LEU A 11 26.94 17.20 -16.95
C LEU A 11 26.64 15.72 -16.67
N ALA A 12 27.57 15.01 -16.03
CA ALA A 12 27.37 13.62 -15.64
C ALA A 12 26.16 13.45 -14.71
N SER A 13 26.03 14.29 -13.68
CA SER A 13 24.88 14.30 -12.78
C SER A 13 23.56 14.53 -13.53
N LYS A 14 23.50 15.51 -14.43
CA LYS A 14 22.31 15.75 -15.26
C LYS A 14 21.94 14.53 -16.11
N ALA A 15 22.93 13.89 -16.73
CA ALA A 15 22.71 12.71 -17.55
C ALA A 15 22.14 11.55 -16.71
N VAL A 16 22.68 11.31 -15.52
CA VAL A 16 22.19 10.27 -14.59
C VAL A 16 20.75 10.54 -14.18
N HIS A 17 20.42 11.74 -13.72
CA HIS A 17 19.05 12.06 -13.31
C HIS A 17 18.05 12.00 -14.47
N SER A 18 18.46 12.45 -15.66
CA SER A 18 17.61 12.38 -16.86
C SER A 18 17.35 10.93 -17.28
N GLY A 19 18.40 10.09 -17.26
CA GLY A 19 18.29 8.66 -17.53
C GLY A 19 17.39 7.95 -16.52
N TRP A 20 17.54 8.26 -15.23
CA TRP A 20 16.69 7.70 -14.18
C TRP A 20 15.23 8.12 -14.31
N GLN A 21 14.96 9.39 -14.61
CA GLN A 21 13.60 9.87 -14.87
C GLN A 21 12.97 9.22 -16.10
N ALA A 22 13.76 8.94 -17.14
CA ALA A 22 13.29 8.18 -18.29
C ALA A 22 12.95 6.73 -17.89
N ALA A 23 13.81 6.07 -17.11
CA ALA A 23 13.54 4.73 -16.57
C ALA A 23 12.26 4.70 -15.72
N GLN A 24 12.06 5.67 -14.82
CA GLN A 24 10.83 5.77 -14.01
C GLN A 24 9.57 6.01 -14.86
N ARG A 25 9.68 6.79 -15.93
CA ARG A 25 8.56 7.06 -16.84
C ARG A 25 8.18 5.83 -17.67
N HIS A 26 9.17 5.12 -18.21
CA HIS A 26 8.95 4.02 -19.15
C HIS A 26 8.86 2.64 -18.48
N GLY A 27 9.40 2.48 -17.28
CA GLY A 27 9.33 1.23 -16.52
C GLY A 27 8.06 1.06 -15.70
N ALA A 28 7.21 2.09 -15.62
CA ALA A 28 5.95 1.99 -14.88
C ALA A 28 4.96 1.06 -15.60
N ILE A 29 4.26 0.22 -14.84
CA ILE A 29 3.22 -0.68 -15.35
C ILE A 29 1.90 0.08 -15.30
N THR A 30 1.13 0.04 -16.38
CA THR A 30 -0.20 0.65 -16.47
C THR A 30 -1.14 -0.27 -17.23
N ALA A 31 -2.45 0.01 -17.22
CA ALA A 31 -3.41 -0.73 -18.05
C ALA A 31 -3.07 -0.69 -19.56
N ALA A 32 -2.59 0.45 -20.05
CA ALA A 32 -2.18 0.59 -21.46
C ALA A 32 -0.83 -0.06 -21.78
N TYR A 33 0.06 -0.13 -20.78
CA TYR A 33 1.42 -0.65 -20.91
C TYR A 33 1.72 -1.57 -19.71
N PRO A 34 1.22 -2.82 -19.70
CA PRO A 34 1.45 -3.74 -18.59
C PRO A 34 2.88 -4.31 -18.58
N GLY A 35 3.68 -4.00 -19.60
CA GLY A 35 5.05 -4.48 -19.75
C GLY A 35 5.09 -5.99 -20.02
N PRO A 36 6.01 -6.76 -19.41
CA PRO A 36 6.12 -8.19 -19.62
C PRO A 36 5.08 -9.02 -18.84
N HIS A 37 4.27 -8.39 -17.99
CA HIS A 37 3.37 -9.09 -17.08
C HIS A 37 1.99 -9.31 -17.72
N ALA A 38 1.56 -10.57 -17.81
CA ALA A 38 0.22 -10.94 -18.21
C ALA A 38 -0.73 -10.87 -17.00
N PHE A 39 -1.02 -9.65 -16.52
CA PHE A 39 -2.04 -9.46 -15.49
C PHE A 39 -3.39 -10.00 -15.97
N ARG A 40 -4.17 -10.58 -15.05
CA ARG A 40 -5.56 -10.94 -15.37
C ARG A 40 -6.37 -9.72 -15.79
N HIS A 41 -6.24 -8.65 -15.01
CA HIS A 41 -6.88 -7.37 -15.28
C HIS A 41 -6.10 -6.23 -14.61
N ILE A 42 -5.96 -5.12 -15.33
CA ILE A 42 -5.55 -3.83 -14.78
C ILE A 42 -6.55 -2.79 -15.26
N GLY A 43 -7.26 -2.17 -14.33
CA GLY A 43 -8.26 -1.15 -14.63
C GLY A 43 -7.64 0.14 -15.15
N HIS A 44 -8.45 0.91 -15.88
CA HIS A 44 -8.06 2.21 -16.42
C HIS A 44 -7.51 3.14 -15.33
N GLY A 45 -6.49 3.94 -15.65
CA GLY A 45 -5.88 4.88 -14.70
C GLY A 45 -5.01 4.24 -13.61
N THR A 46 -4.97 2.91 -13.48
CA THR A 46 -4.09 2.22 -12.54
C THR A 46 -2.64 2.24 -13.00
N LYS A 47 -1.73 2.51 -12.05
CA LYS A 47 -0.30 2.61 -12.29
C LYS A 47 0.51 2.00 -11.14
N LEU A 48 1.49 1.15 -11.50
CA LEU A 48 2.57 0.72 -10.62
C LEU A 48 3.84 1.47 -10.97
N ALA A 49 4.34 2.26 -10.02
CA ALA A 49 5.54 3.05 -10.19
C ALA A 49 6.79 2.16 -10.30
N PHE A 50 7.74 2.58 -11.13
CA PHE A 50 9.04 1.92 -11.28
C PHE A 50 10.08 2.52 -10.32
N PRO A 51 11.01 1.73 -9.77
CA PRO A 51 11.09 0.27 -9.90
C PRO A 51 9.97 -0.45 -9.14
N GLN A 52 9.53 -1.59 -9.66
CA GLN A 52 8.65 -2.50 -8.92
C GLN A 52 9.50 -3.35 -7.97
N GLY A 53 8.85 -3.87 -6.92
CA GLY A 53 9.35 -5.06 -6.23
C GLY A 53 9.11 -6.30 -7.10
N THR A 54 8.98 -7.46 -6.47
CA THR A 54 8.64 -8.68 -7.21
C THR A 54 7.19 -8.61 -7.67
N VAL A 55 6.94 -8.87 -8.96
CA VAL A 55 5.61 -9.08 -9.52
C VAL A 55 5.55 -10.51 -10.04
N PHE A 56 4.82 -11.37 -9.34
CA PHE A 56 4.76 -12.81 -9.62
C PHE A 56 3.32 -13.33 -9.56
N GLY A 57 2.91 -14.20 -10.48
CA GLY A 57 1.53 -14.70 -10.51
C GLY A 57 0.50 -13.68 -11.04
N ALA A 58 0.94 -12.76 -11.91
CA ALA A 58 0.08 -11.73 -12.52
C ALA A 58 -1.22 -12.26 -13.16
N PRO A 59 -1.27 -13.45 -13.80
CA PRO A 59 -2.51 -14.00 -14.38
C PRO A 59 -3.65 -14.27 -13.38
N TRP A 60 -3.37 -14.21 -12.08
CA TRP A 60 -4.33 -14.39 -10.98
C TRP A 60 -4.54 -13.11 -10.17
N MET A 61 -4.08 -11.97 -10.69
CA MET A 61 -4.23 -10.65 -10.07
C MET A 61 -5.21 -9.78 -10.85
N GLU A 62 -6.21 -9.27 -10.17
CA GLU A 62 -7.10 -8.22 -10.68
C GLU A 62 -6.86 -6.92 -9.91
N LEU A 63 -6.48 -5.88 -10.65
CA LEU A 63 -6.37 -4.52 -10.14
C LEU A 63 -7.51 -3.69 -10.72
N GLY A 64 -8.25 -2.99 -9.86
CA GLY A 64 -9.31 -2.07 -10.25
C GLY A 64 -8.78 -0.83 -10.96
N GLU A 65 -9.63 0.18 -11.08
CA GLU A 65 -9.35 1.45 -11.72
C GLU A 65 -8.70 2.45 -10.78
N HIS A 66 -7.92 3.37 -11.33
CA HIS A 66 -7.36 4.52 -10.62
C HIS A 66 -6.51 4.18 -9.38
N CYS A 67 -5.88 3.00 -9.35
CA CYS A 67 -5.00 2.60 -8.27
C CYS A 67 -3.59 3.20 -8.43
N ILE A 68 -2.99 3.61 -7.31
CA ILE A 68 -1.62 4.12 -7.25
C ILE A 68 -0.79 3.14 -6.44
N ILE A 69 0.05 2.36 -7.12
CA ILE A 69 0.95 1.41 -6.49
C ILE A 69 2.35 2.02 -6.50
N GLY A 70 2.88 2.28 -5.30
CA GLY A 70 4.16 2.95 -5.10
C GLY A 70 5.37 2.16 -5.61
N GLN A 71 6.54 2.80 -5.56
CA GLN A 71 7.80 2.15 -5.91
C GLN A 71 8.10 0.99 -4.95
N ASP A 72 8.90 0.04 -5.42
CA ASP A 72 9.39 -1.11 -4.65
C ASP A 72 8.25 -1.96 -4.03
N VAL A 73 7.01 -1.83 -4.53
CA VAL A 73 5.90 -2.66 -4.08
C VAL A 73 6.00 -4.05 -4.68
N THR A 74 5.86 -5.05 -3.83
CA THR A 74 5.86 -6.47 -4.20
C THR A 74 4.43 -7.00 -4.21
N LEU A 75 4.02 -7.59 -5.33
CA LEU A 75 2.76 -8.31 -5.49
C LEU A 75 3.07 -9.74 -5.92
N THR A 76 2.71 -10.72 -5.09
CA THR A 76 2.92 -12.13 -5.44
C THR A 76 1.65 -12.93 -5.24
N VAL A 77 1.34 -13.80 -6.20
CA VAL A 77 0.30 -14.82 -6.10
C VAL A 77 0.93 -16.19 -6.33
N GLY A 78 0.75 -17.10 -5.38
CA GLY A 78 1.29 -18.45 -5.40
C GLY A 78 2.71 -18.58 -4.81
N MET A 79 3.07 -19.82 -4.46
CA MET A 79 4.32 -20.14 -3.75
C MET A 79 5.49 -20.53 -4.67
N MET A 80 5.20 -20.97 -5.90
CA MET A 80 6.17 -21.56 -6.82
C MET A 80 5.86 -21.16 -8.26
N PRO A 81 6.90 -21.01 -9.11
CA PRO A 81 6.70 -20.81 -10.55
C PRO A 81 5.96 -22.00 -11.18
N ASP A 82 5.28 -21.75 -12.29
CA ASP A 82 4.61 -22.74 -13.15
C ASP A 82 3.45 -23.53 -12.51
N LEU A 83 2.98 -23.12 -11.33
CA LEU A 83 1.79 -23.69 -10.72
C LEU A 83 0.52 -23.09 -11.37
N ASP A 84 -0.33 -23.94 -11.93
CA ASP A 84 -1.68 -23.53 -12.33
C ASP A 84 -2.58 -23.43 -11.08
N LEU A 85 -2.96 -22.21 -10.73
CA LEU A 85 -3.80 -21.91 -9.57
C LEU A 85 -5.30 -21.90 -9.92
N GLY A 86 -5.65 -22.29 -11.15
CA GLY A 86 -7.03 -22.34 -11.63
C GLY A 86 -7.51 -21.04 -12.28
N PRO A 87 -8.80 -20.95 -12.64
CA PRO A 87 -9.30 -19.86 -13.46
C PRO A 87 -9.65 -18.60 -12.66
N ASP A 88 -9.70 -18.66 -11.34
CA ASP A 88 -10.16 -17.57 -10.48
C ASP A 88 -9.00 -16.71 -9.98
N PRO A 89 -9.19 -15.39 -9.84
CA PRO A 89 -8.17 -14.54 -9.26
C PRO A 89 -8.04 -14.80 -7.75
N ILE A 90 -6.79 -14.73 -7.29
CA ILE A 90 -6.43 -14.91 -5.88
C ILE A 90 -6.19 -13.55 -5.22
N LEU A 91 -5.57 -12.61 -5.93
CA LEU A 91 -5.42 -11.24 -5.46
C LEU A 91 -6.43 -10.34 -6.19
N ARG A 92 -7.33 -9.73 -5.43
CA ARG A 92 -8.25 -8.70 -5.91
C ARG A 92 -7.95 -7.38 -5.18
N ILE A 93 -7.67 -6.35 -5.95
CA ILE A 93 -7.54 -4.97 -5.47
C ILE A 93 -8.64 -4.14 -6.13
N GLY A 94 -9.48 -3.50 -5.33
CA GLY A 94 -10.58 -2.63 -5.78
C GLY A 94 -10.09 -1.36 -6.47
N ASN A 95 -11.00 -0.41 -6.63
CA ASN A 95 -10.75 0.87 -7.27
C ASN A 95 -10.15 1.88 -6.29
N GLY A 96 -9.38 2.84 -6.79
CA GLY A 96 -8.85 3.95 -5.98
C GLY A 96 -7.88 3.53 -4.87
N VAL A 97 -7.35 2.31 -4.93
CA VAL A 97 -6.44 1.79 -3.90
C VAL A 97 -5.06 2.44 -4.03
N VAL A 98 -4.51 2.85 -2.89
CA VAL A 98 -3.14 3.36 -2.79
C VAL A 98 -2.30 2.40 -1.98
N LEU A 99 -1.23 1.85 -2.57
CA LEU A 99 -0.21 1.11 -1.84
C LEU A 99 1.06 1.95 -1.74
N GLY A 100 1.41 2.36 -0.51
CA GLY A 100 2.63 3.11 -0.25
C GLY A 100 3.90 2.32 -0.61
N ARG A 101 4.98 3.06 -0.88
CA ARG A 101 6.29 2.52 -1.28
C ARG A 101 6.72 1.34 -0.39
N GLY A 102 7.28 0.30 -1.01
CA GLY A 102 7.86 -0.85 -0.31
C GLY A 102 6.84 -1.77 0.38
N SER A 103 5.55 -1.59 0.11
CA SER A 103 4.52 -2.49 0.62
C SER A 103 4.58 -3.86 -0.07
N HIS A 104 4.10 -4.89 0.62
CA HIS A 104 4.11 -6.26 0.13
C HIS A 104 2.71 -6.84 0.25
N VAL A 105 2.22 -7.47 -0.82
CA VAL A 105 0.97 -8.23 -0.82
C VAL A 105 1.29 -9.63 -1.32
N ILE A 106 1.27 -10.60 -0.40
CA ILE A 106 1.73 -11.98 -0.60
C ILE A 106 0.55 -12.94 -0.47
N ALA A 107 0.03 -13.40 -1.61
CA ALA A 107 -1.21 -14.15 -1.69
C ALA A 107 -0.99 -15.61 -2.12
N ASP A 108 -0.87 -16.52 -1.16
CA ASP A 108 -0.92 -17.97 -1.40
C ASP A 108 -2.36 -18.50 -1.42
N THR A 109 -3.30 -17.72 -0.88
CA THR A 109 -4.75 -17.89 -0.98
C THR A 109 -5.39 -16.50 -1.06
N ASN A 110 -6.71 -16.42 -1.12
CA ASN A 110 -7.42 -15.20 -1.47
C ASN A 110 -7.05 -14.00 -0.58
N ILE A 111 -6.63 -12.91 -1.22
CA ILE A 111 -6.52 -11.58 -0.62
C ILE A 111 -7.44 -10.65 -1.38
N THR A 112 -8.34 -10.00 -0.66
CA THR A 112 -9.24 -8.98 -1.22
C THR A 112 -9.03 -7.66 -0.49
N ILE A 113 -8.68 -6.63 -1.26
CA ILE A 113 -8.60 -5.24 -0.83
C ILE A 113 -9.75 -4.50 -1.50
N GLY A 114 -10.67 -3.94 -0.71
CA GLY A 114 -11.81 -3.18 -1.20
C GLY A 114 -11.43 -1.85 -1.83
N ASP A 115 -12.45 -1.11 -2.27
CA ASP A 115 -12.28 0.21 -2.90
C ASP A 115 -11.77 1.27 -1.91
N ASP A 116 -11.07 2.28 -2.40
CA ASP A 116 -10.62 3.44 -1.64
C ASP A 116 -9.80 3.08 -0.38
N VAL A 117 -9.08 1.95 -0.41
CA VAL A 117 -8.15 1.57 0.66
C VAL A 117 -6.82 2.28 0.45
N TYR A 118 -6.36 2.96 1.49
CA TYR A 118 -5.10 3.69 1.47
C TYR A 118 -4.12 3.03 2.43
N ALA A 119 -2.95 2.66 1.93
CA ALA A 119 -1.87 2.10 2.71
C ALA A 119 -0.66 3.04 2.71
N GLY A 120 -0.13 3.32 3.90
CA GLY A 120 1.16 3.97 4.07
C GLY A 120 2.32 3.12 3.52
N PRO A 121 3.56 3.63 3.57
CA PRO A 121 4.71 2.87 3.13
C PRO A 121 4.96 1.63 4.00
N TYR A 122 5.55 0.60 3.39
CA TYR A 122 5.99 -0.64 4.03
C TYR A 122 4.88 -1.43 4.75
N VAL A 123 3.64 -1.34 4.27
CA VAL A 123 2.57 -2.22 4.77
C VAL A 123 2.78 -3.64 4.24
N TYR A 124 2.63 -4.64 5.11
CA TYR A 124 2.79 -6.04 4.77
C TYR A 124 1.46 -6.78 4.92
N VAL A 125 0.93 -7.31 3.82
CA VAL A 125 -0.31 -8.10 3.78
C VAL A 125 0.05 -9.50 3.31
N THR A 126 -0.30 -10.53 4.09
CA THR A 126 -0.05 -11.92 3.72
C THR A 126 -1.22 -12.83 4.05
N SER A 127 -1.48 -13.78 3.17
CA SER A 127 -2.43 -14.88 3.39
C SER A 127 -1.77 -16.17 3.88
N ALA A 128 -0.44 -16.18 4.06
CA ALA A 128 0.32 -17.35 4.48
C ALA A 128 1.28 -17.06 5.63
N ASN A 129 1.53 -18.09 6.44
CA ASN A 129 2.59 -18.12 7.43
C ASN A 129 3.11 -19.55 7.60
N HIS A 130 4.33 -19.70 8.11
CA HIS A 130 4.86 -21.03 8.42
C HIS A 130 4.13 -21.66 9.61
N SER A 131 3.90 -22.98 9.51
CA SER A 131 3.49 -23.80 10.65
C SER A 131 4.68 -24.07 11.56
N TYR A 132 4.38 -24.29 12.83
CA TYR A 132 5.35 -24.65 13.87
C TYR A 132 4.75 -25.71 14.82
N ASP A 133 3.85 -26.54 14.29
CA ASP A 133 3.06 -27.50 15.08
C ASP A 133 3.91 -28.70 15.51
N ASP A 134 4.84 -29.14 14.67
CA ASP A 134 5.81 -30.19 15.03
C ASP A 134 7.12 -29.55 15.54
N PRO A 135 7.43 -29.64 16.84
CA PRO A 135 8.67 -29.08 17.39
C PRO A 135 9.94 -29.85 16.99
N HIS A 136 9.81 -31.03 16.38
CA HIS A 136 10.94 -31.88 15.95
C HIS A 136 11.27 -31.74 14.46
N GLN A 137 10.41 -31.08 13.68
CA GLN A 137 10.65 -30.79 12.27
C GLN A 137 11.07 -29.33 12.07
N PRO A 138 12.15 -29.05 11.31
CA PRO A 138 12.51 -27.67 10.97
C PRO A 138 11.35 -26.91 10.34
N ILE A 139 11.12 -25.67 10.77
CA ILE A 139 9.97 -24.84 10.35
C ILE A 139 9.81 -24.78 8.83
N GLY A 140 10.91 -24.59 8.08
CA GLY A 140 10.89 -24.52 6.62
C GLY A 140 10.57 -25.86 5.91
N LYS A 141 10.46 -26.96 6.65
CA LYS A 141 10.02 -28.27 6.14
C LYS A 141 8.57 -28.60 6.50
N GLN A 142 7.93 -27.77 7.32
CA GLN A 142 6.52 -27.92 7.68
C GLN A 142 5.64 -27.20 6.64
N TRP A 143 4.50 -27.80 6.31
CA TRP A 143 3.54 -27.19 5.38
C TRP A 143 2.98 -25.87 5.95
N PRO A 144 2.88 -24.78 5.17
CA PRO A 144 2.41 -23.49 5.70
C PRO A 144 0.92 -23.51 6.09
N ARG A 145 0.53 -22.58 6.97
CA ARG A 145 -0.88 -22.25 7.22
C ARG A 145 -1.28 -21.09 6.33
N THR A 146 -2.38 -21.27 5.60
CA THR A 146 -2.97 -20.22 4.78
C THR A 146 -4.37 -19.89 5.29
N ALA A 147 -4.74 -18.62 5.19
CA ALA A 147 -6.10 -18.16 5.48
C ALA A 147 -6.39 -16.87 4.71
N PRO A 148 -7.61 -16.72 4.15
CA PRO A 148 -7.93 -15.58 3.33
C PRO A 148 -7.91 -14.27 4.13
N VAL A 149 -7.52 -13.19 3.46
CA VAL A 149 -7.49 -11.84 4.03
C VAL A 149 -8.48 -10.95 3.31
N TYR A 150 -9.26 -10.21 4.10
CA TYR A 150 -10.19 -9.21 3.59
C TYR A 150 -9.94 -7.85 4.26
N ILE A 151 -9.81 -6.81 3.45
CA ILE A 151 -9.70 -5.42 3.89
C ILE A 151 -10.85 -4.64 3.27
N GLY A 152 -11.83 -4.25 4.09
CA GLY A 152 -13.02 -3.53 3.63
C GLY A 152 -12.72 -2.12 3.11
N SER A 153 -13.60 -1.64 2.24
CA SER A 153 -13.45 -0.37 1.53
C SER A 153 -13.28 0.85 2.45
N GLY A 154 -12.59 1.88 1.97
CA GLY A 154 -12.37 3.14 2.70
C GLY A 154 -11.45 3.03 3.91
N SER A 155 -10.73 1.91 4.06
CA SER A 155 -9.83 1.66 5.19
C SER A 155 -8.48 2.36 5.01
N TRP A 156 -7.86 2.74 6.12
CA TRP A 156 -6.51 3.30 6.18
C TRP A 156 -5.56 2.33 6.89
N LEU A 157 -4.47 1.94 6.24
CA LEU A 157 -3.40 1.12 6.82
C LEU A 157 -2.18 1.99 7.08
N GLY A 158 -1.89 2.26 8.35
CA GLY A 158 -0.73 3.05 8.75
C GLY A 158 0.60 2.44 8.31
N ALA A 159 1.63 3.27 8.19
CA ALA A 159 2.96 2.85 7.77
C ALA A 159 3.46 1.64 8.59
N GLY A 160 4.03 0.64 7.93
CA GLY A 160 4.57 -0.54 8.60
C GLY A 160 3.53 -1.45 9.26
N ALA A 161 2.23 -1.30 8.99
CA ALA A 161 1.22 -2.22 9.51
C ALA A 161 1.36 -3.62 8.87
N LEU A 162 1.12 -4.66 9.67
CA LEU A 162 1.16 -6.06 9.27
C LEU A 162 -0.25 -6.66 9.35
N ILE A 163 -0.77 -7.12 8.21
CA ILE A 163 -2.07 -7.78 8.08
C ILE A 163 -1.82 -9.26 7.85
N LEU A 164 -2.11 -10.07 8.88
CA LEU A 164 -1.77 -11.48 8.94
C LEU A 164 -2.86 -12.39 8.36
N PRO A 165 -2.56 -13.68 8.10
CA PRO A 165 -3.53 -14.60 7.52
C PRO A 165 -4.81 -14.69 8.36
N GLY A 166 -5.96 -14.70 7.70
CA GLY A 166 -7.27 -14.74 8.36
C GLY A 166 -7.74 -13.40 8.94
N ALA A 167 -7.03 -12.31 8.71
CA ALA A 167 -7.51 -10.97 9.04
C ALA A 167 -8.73 -10.59 8.19
N GLN A 168 -9.77 -10.06 8.85
CA GLN A 168 -11.04 -9.70 8.24
C GLN A 168 -11.45 -8.32 8.76
N LEU A 169 -11.04 -7.26 8.05
CA LEU A 169 -11.31 -5.88 8.41
C LEU A 169 -12.60 -5.43 7.73
N GLY A 170 -13.50 -4.84 8.52
CA GLY A 170 -14.69 -4.17 8.03
C GLY A 170 -14.38 -2.92 7.18
N ARG A 171 -15.42 -2.19 6.79
CA ARG A 171 -15.25 -0.92 6.06
C ARG A 171 -14.77 0.20 6.98
N ASN A 172 -14.04 1.16 6.42
CA ASN A 172 -13.55 2.35 7.11
C ASN A 172 -12.76 2.03 8.40
N VAL A 173 -11.97 0.95 8.38
CA VAL A 173 -11.09 0.58 9.49
C VAL A 173 -9.79 1.39 9.38
N VAL A 174 -9.32 1.89 10.52
CA VAL A 174 -8.02 2.56 10.64
C VAL A 174 -7.06 1.65 11.39
N VAL A 175 -5.98 1.23 10.74
CA VAL A 175 -4.89 0.47 11.39
C VAL A 175 -3.77 1.46 11.71
N ALA A 176 -3.44 1.61 12.98
CA ALA A 176 -2.33 2.47 13.39
C ALA A 176 -0.99 1.93 12.85
N ALA A 177 -0.03 2.82 12.62
CA ALA A 177 1.30 2.46 12.15
C ALA A 177 1.96 1.37 13.03
N GLY A 178 2.67 0.43 12.40
CA GLY A 178 3.37 -0.67 13.08
C GLY A 178 2.46 -1.72 13.75
N SER A 179 1.14 -1.68 13.55
CA SER A 179 0.23 -2.64 14.21
C SER A 179 0.24 -4.00 13.53
N VAL A 180 0.04 -5.07 14.31
CA VAL A 180 -0.04 -6.46 13.83
C VAL A 180 -1.47 -6.97 13.94
N VAL A 181 -2.19 -6.98 12.83
CA VAL A 181 -3.62 -7.28 12.77
C VAL A 181 -3.86 -8.75 12.42
N ARG A 182 -4.73 -9.40 13.21
CA ARG A 182 -5.21 -10.77 12.99
C ARG A 182 -6.68 -10.88 13.41
N GLY A 183 -7.42 -11.79 12.79
CA GLY A 183 -8.83 -12.03 13.10
C GLY A 183 -9.75 -10.91 12.61
N LYS A 184 -10.96 -10.84 13.19
CA LYS A 184 -12.02 -9.91 12.76
C LYS A 184 -11.86 -8.53 13.41
N VAL A 185 -11.98 -7.48 12.59
CA VAL A 185 -12.07 -6.08 13.02
C VAL A 185 -13.38 -5.50 12.50
N PRO A 186 -14.29 -5.03 13.36
CA PRO A 186 -15.58 -4.48 12.93
C PRO A 186 -15.44 -3.22 12.06
N ASP A 187 -16.49 -2.92 11.30
CA ASP A 187 -16.64 -1.64 10.60
C ASP A 187 -16.36 -0.45 11.53
N TYR A 188 -15.80 0.62 10.95
CA TYR A 188 -15.54 1.89 11.63
C TYR A 188 -14.72 1.76 12.93
N SER A 189 -13.76 0.82 12.95
CA SER A 189 -12.85 0.62 14.08
C SER A 189 -11.49 1.26 13.83
N VAL A 190 -10.85 1.75 14.88
CA VAL A 190 -9.42 2.05 14.92
C VAL A 190 -8.73 0.96 15.72
N VAL A 191 -7.74 0.30 15.15
CA VAL A 191 -6.94 -0.73 15.82
C VAL A 191 -5.49 -0.30 15.96
N ALA A 192 -4.88 -0.65 17.10
CA ALA A 192 -3.48 -0.36 17.37
C ALA A 192 -2.79 -1.47 18.16
N GLY A 193 -1.48 -1.63 17.97
CA GLY A 193 -0.60 -2.51 18.76
C GLY A 193 -0.26 -3.85 18.09
N ALA A 194 0.48 -4.70 18.80
CA ALA A 194 0.91 -6.02 18.33
C ALA A 194 0.77 -7.07 19.46
N PRO A 195 -0.31 -7.89 19.48
CA PRO A 195 -1.40 -7.91 18.51
C PRO A 195 -2.29 -6.67 18.59
N ALA A 196 -2.82 -6.24 17.46
CA ALA A 196 -3.70 -5.08 17.37
C ALA A 196 -5.01 -5.32 18.14
N LYS A 197 -5.47 -4.28 18.82
CA LYS A 197 -6.76 -4.24 19.54
C LYS A 197 -7.55 -3.03 19.08
N VAL A 198 -8.89 -3.14 19.11
CA VAL A 198 -9.77 -1.99 18.90
C VAL A 198 -9.52 -1.00 20.03
N VAL A 199 -9.07 0.20 19.68
CA VAL A 199 -8.80 1.31 20.63
C VAL A 199 -9.80 2.45 20.48
N ARG A 200 -10.55 2.46 19.38
CA ARG A 200 -11.66 3.37 19.14
C ARG A 200 -12.65 2.73 18.17
N GLN A 201 -13.94 2.97 18.34
CA GLN A 201 -14.96 2.51 17.41
C GLN A 201 -16.04 3.58 17.24
N TRP A 202 -16.61 3.67 16.04
CA TRP A 202 -17.75 4.55 15.77
C TRP A 202 -19.06 3.75 15.78
N SER A 203 -20.10 4.34 16.34
CA SER A 203 -21.49 3.88 16.18
C SER A 203 -22.40 5.07 15.83
N GLN A 204 -23.56 4.80 15.25
CA GLN A 204 -24.55 5.84 14.91
C GLN A 204 -25.10 6.54 16.17
N GLU A 205 -25.23 5.81 17.27
CA GLU A 205 -25.82 6.29 18.52
C GLU A 205 -24.82 7.11 19.36
N GLU A 206 -23.56 6.65 19.44
CA GLU A 206 -22.56 7.21 20.35
C GLU A 206 -21.48 8.02 19.64
N GLY A 207 -21.44 7.98 18.30
CA GLY A 207 -20.33 8.51 17.52
C GLY A 207 -19.03 7.76 17.81
N TRP A 208 -17.90 8.46 17.71
CA TRP A 208 -16.59 7.88 18.02
C TRP A 208 -16.41 7.70 19.52
N GLN A 209 -16.04 6.49 19.94
CA GLN A 209 -15.74 6.15 21.34
C GLN A 209 -14.34 5.53 21.46
N PRO A 210 -13.41 6.16 22.20
CA PRO A 210 -13.54 7.48 22.83
C PRO A 210 -13.64 8.63 21.79
N PRO A 211 -14.27 9.77 22.14
CA PRO A 211 -14.45 10.90 21.23
C PRO A 211 -13.13 11.40 20.63
N LEU A 212 -13.23 11.96 19.42
CA LEU A 212 -12.10 12.64 18.79
C LEU A 212 -11.72 13.85 19.65
N ARG A 213 -10.42 13.97 19.93
CA ARG A 213 -9.88 15.08 20.75
C ARG A 213 -9.56 16.31 19.91
N THR A 214 -9.31 16.11 18.62
CA THR A 214 -8.99 17.18 17.67
C THR A 214 -10.26 17.62 16.95
N PRO A 215 -10.46 18.95 16.74
CA PRO A 215 -11.54 19.43 15.90
C PRO A 215 -11.38 18.91 14.47
N ALA A 216 -12.49 18.87 13.72
CA ALA A 216 -12.43 18.54 12.30
C ALA A 216 -11.52 19.54 11.57
N PRO A 217 -10.70 19.08 10.61
CA PRO A 217 -9.88 19.99 9.80
C PRO A 217 -10.79 20.92 8.98
N ASN A 218 -10.35 22.17 8.82
CA ASN A 218 -11.05 23.12 7.95
C ASN A 218 -10.89 22.66 6.49
N PRO A 219 -11.97 22.48 5.73
CA PRO A 219 -11.86 22.14 4.32
C PRO A 219 -11.09 23.25 3.59
N VAL A 220 -10.30 22.86 2.59
CA VAL A 220 -9.63 23.81 1.71
C VAL A 220 -10.69 24.75 1.11
N PRO A 221 -10.58 26.08 1.28
CA PRO A 221 -11.59 26.99 0.77
C PRO A 221 -11.74 26.85 -0.75
N THR A 222 -12.98 26.76 -1.21
CA THR A 222 -13.29 26.67 -2.65
C THR A 222 -12.90 27.97 -3.36
N GLY A 223 -12.35 27.86 -4.58
CA GLY A 223 -11.97 29.02 -5.39
C GLY A 223 -10.57 29.60 -5.13
N LEU A 224 -9.76 28.97 -4.27
CA LEU A 224 -8.36 29.34 -4.10
C LEU A 224 -7.49 28.74 -5.21
N THR A 225 -6.64 29.57 -5.80
CA THR A 225 -5.54 29.13 -6.67
C THR A 225 -4.44 28.46 -5.84
N ALA A 226 -3.62 27.61 -6.47
CA ALA A 226 -2.47 26.98 -5.81
C ALA A 226 -1.53 28.02 -5.14
N ALA A 227 -1.38 29.20 -5.74
CA ALA A 227 -0.59 30.29 -5.17
C ALA A 227 -1.20 30.86 -3.87
N GLN A 228 -2.53 30.99 -3.82
CA GLN A 228 -3.23 31.46 -2.61
C GLN A 228 -3.21 30.42 -1.48
N LEU A 229 -3.17 29.13 -1.82
CA LEU A 229 -3.00 28.05 -0.84
C LEU A 229 -1.61 28.08 -0.17
N ILE A 230 -0.55 28.28 -0.96
CA ILE A 230 0.83 28.40 -0.44
C ILE A 230 0.95 29.61 0.49
N ALA A 231 0.27 30.72 0.18
CA ALA A 231 0.27 31.93 1.01
C ALA A 231 -0.47 31.75 2.36
N LEU A 232 -1.42 30.81 2.45
CA LEU A 232 -2.19 30.54 3.68
C LEU A 232 -1.45 29.66 4.68
N ASP A 233 -0.53 28.80 4.21
CA ASP A 233 0.22 27.85 5.04
C ASP A 233 1.38 28.52 5.82
N GLY A 234 1.58 29.84 5.65
CA GLY A 234 2.66 30.58 6.32
C GLY A 234 4.08 30.16 5.93
N TRP A 235 4.21 29.17 5.05
CA TRP A 235 5.48 28.58 4.64
C TRP A 235 6.20 29.50 3.64
N SER A 236 7.39 29.97 4.03
CA SER A 236 8.32 30.68 3.15
C SER A 236 9.63 29.90 3.05
N PRO A 237 10.22 29.74 1.85
CA PRO A 237 11.52 29.10 1.68
C PRO A 237 12.65 29.80 2.46
N ASP A 238 12.47 31.05 2.85
CA ASP A 238 13.44 31.85 3.61
C ASP A 238 13.26 31.75 5.15
N ASN A 239 12.20 31.10 5.65
CA ASN A 239 11.96 30.96 7.09
C ASN A 239 11.21 29.65 7.43
N PRO A 240 11.93 28.51 7.56
CA PRO A 240 11.33 27.18 7.72
C PRO A 240 10.75 26.88 9.12
N GLY A 241 10.67 27.86 10.02
CA GLY A 241 10.42 27.65 11.45
C GLY A 241 8.99 27.87 11.95
N MET A 242 8.01 28.21 11.10
CA MET A 242 6.63 28.47 11.55
C MET A 242 5.61 27.66 10.74
N ALA A 243 5.59 26.34 10.97
CA ALA A 243 4.38 25.55 10.74
C ALA A 243 3.86 25.16 12.12
N SER A 244 2.73 25.75 12.53
CA SER A 244 2.00 25.45 13.78
C SER A 244 1.14 24.20 13.62
#